data_AF-A0A061JGH9-F1
#
_entry.id   AF-A0A061JGH9-F1
#
_cell.length_a   1.000
_cell.length_b   1.000
_cell.length_c   1.000
_cell.angle_alpha   90.00
_cell.angle_beta   90.00
_cell.angle_gamma   90.00
#
_symmetry.space_group_name_H-M   'P 1'
#
loop_
_entity.id
_entity.type
_entity.pdbx_description
1 polymer ?
#
loop_
_entity_poly.entity_id
_entity_poly.type
_entity_poly.pdbx_seq_one_letter_code
_entity_poly.pdbx_strand_id
1 'polypeptide(L)'
;MIKHHFDSGNKSKYNKKEGVNAVVYIIKSGCQWRMLPKDFPPYSTVHSFYRRCRIKGVWEKVMHELVKTSRIKYERSENPSYSIIHKVLKPQESQKK
;
A
#
# COMPACT_ATOMS: atom_id res chain seq x y z
N MET A 1 -12.08 1.66 9.76
CA MET A 1 -10.61 1.62 9.67
C MET A 1 -10.10 2.30 8.40
N ILE A 2 -10.23 1.72 7.21
CA ILE A 2 -9.58 2.25 5.99
C ILE A 2 -10.21 3.57 5.45
N LYS A 3 -11.47 3.86 5.76
CA LYS A 3 -12.23 4.98 5.16
C LYS A 3 -11.59 6.36 5.34
N HIS A 4 -10.98 6.65 6.50
CA HIS A 4 -10.43 7.98 6.81
C HIS A 4 -9.15 8.31 6.05
N HIS A 5 -8.38 7.30 5.63
CA HIS A 5 -7.14 7.49 4.87
C HIS A 5 -7.37 7.84 3.39
N PHE A 6 -8.58 7.57 2.89
CA PHE A 6 -8.95 7.75 1.49
C PHE A 6 -10.07 8.81 1.35
N ASP A 7 -9.87 9.97 1.98
CA ASP A 7 -10.92 10.98 2.21
C ASP A 7 -11.64 11.49 0.94
N SER A 8 -12.96 11.65 1.07
CA SER A 8 -14.02 11.38 0.09
C SER A 8 -14.33 12.53 -0.88
N GLY A 9 -13.32 13.17 -1.47
CA GLY A 9 -13.51 14.35 -2.34
C GLY A 9 -13.41 14.14 -3.86
N ASN A 10 -13.47 12.91 -4.39
CA ASN A 10 -13.11 12.65 -5.80
C ASN A 10 -14.29 12.14 -6.65
N LYS A 11 -14.57 12.80 -7.79
CA LYS A 11 -15.55 12.39 -8.82
C LYS A 11 -15.10 11.16 -9.65
N SER A 12 -14.42 10.20 -9.02
CA SER A 12 -13.99 9.00 -9.74
C SER A 12 -15.19 8.10 -10.03
N LYS A 13 -15.28 7.57 -11.26
CA LYS A 13 -16.31 6.60 -11.66
C LYS A 13 -16.35 5.35 -10.78
N TYR A 14 -15.23 4.99 -10.15
CA TYR A 14 -15.07 3.78 -9.35
C TYR A 14 -14.97 4.12 -7.87
N ASN A 15 -15.50 3.22 -7.03
CA ASN A 15 -15.42 3.39 -5.59
C ASN A 15 -13.97 3.20 -5.14
N LYS A 16 -13.46 4.08 -4.26
CA LYS A 16 -12.10 3.93 -3.72
C LYS A 16 -11.90 2.60 -3.00
N LYS A 17 -12.96 2.05 -2.39
CA LYS A 17 -12.91 0.71 -1.79
C LYS A 17 -12.55 -0.36 -2.82
N GLU A 18 -13.07 -0.27 -4.04
CA GLU A 18 -12.75 -1.21 -5.11
C GLU A 18 -11.27 -1.07 -5.53
N GLY A 19 -10.77 0.17 -5.59
CA GLY A 19 -9.34 0.42 -5.82
C GLY A 19 -8.45 -0.19 -4.74
N VAL A 20 -8.83 -0.04 -3.46
CA VAL A 20 -8.09 -0.68 -2.34
C VAL A 20 -8.19 -2.19 -2.41
N ASN A 21 -9.39 -2.75 -2.62
CA ASN A 21 -9.61 -4.19 -2.71
C ASN A 21 -8.81 -4.81 -3.86
N ALA A 22 -8.76 -4.15 -5.02
CA ALA A 22 -7.98 -4.59 -6.17
C ALA A 22 -6.47 -4.59 -5.86
N VAL A 23 -5.96 -3.56 -5.18
CA VAL A 23 -4.54 -3.51 -4.77
C VAL A 23 -4.23 -4.62 -3.75
N VAL A 24 -5.09 -4.81 -2.75
CA VAL A 24 -4.93 -5.88 -1.75
C VAL A 24 -4.98 -7.26 -2.42
N TYR A 25 -5.86 -7.44 -3.40
CA TYR A 25 -5.94 -8.66 -4.19
C TYR A 25 -4.61 -8.94 -4.92
N ILE A 26 -4.04 -7.94 -5.59
CA ILE A 26 -2.73 -8.06 -6.27
C ILE A 26 -1.63 -8.43 -5.27
N ILE A 27 -1.58 -7.77 -4.11
CA ILE A 27 -0.56 -8.06 -3.08
C ILE A 27 -0.71 -9.47 -2.51
N LYS A 28 -1.96 -9.91 -2.27
CA LYS A 28 -2.24 -11.22 -1.67
C LYS A 28 -2.03 -12.37 -2.65
N SER A 29 -2.36 -12.19 -3.93
CA SER A 29 -2.22 -13.21 -4.97
C SER A 29 -0.85 -13.20 -5.64
N GLY A 30 -0.14 -12.07 -5.62
CA GLY A 30 1.09 -11.87 -6.39
C GLY A 30 0.86 -11.77 -7.91
N CYS A 31 -0.39 -11.59 -8.37
CA CYS A 31 -0.69 -11.55 -9.79
C CYS A 31 -0.14 -10.29 -10.46
N GLN A 32 0.14 -10.37 -11.76
CA GLN A 32 0.49 -9.19 -12.54
C GLN A 32 -0.69 -8.23 -12.63
N TRP A 33 -0.43 -6.92 -12.67
CA TRP A 33 -1.46 -5.89 -12.81
C TRP A 33 -2.42 -6.13 -13.99
N ARG A 34 -1.91 -6.66 -15.11
CA ARG A 34 -2.70 -6.96 -16.32
C ARG A 34 -3.59 -8.20 -16.18
N MET A 35 -3.32 -9.06 -15.20
CA MET A 35 -4.10 -10.27 -14.90
C MET A 35 -5.17 -10.02 -13.83
N LEU A 36 -5.45 -8.76 -13.50
CA LEU A 36 -6.51 -8.42 -12.58
C LEU A 36 -7.87 -8.90 -13.13
N PRO A 37 -8.69 -9.61 -12.34
CA PRO A 37 -10.02 -10.05 -12.77
C PRO A 37 -10.90 -8.88 -13.21
N LYS A 38 -11.81 -9.14 -14.16
CA LYS A 38 -12.71 -8.13 -14.73
C LYS A 38 -13.76 -7.60 -13.75
N ASP A 39 -13.94 -8.27 -12.61
CA ASP A 39 -14.82 -7.82 -11.52
C ASP A 39 -14.28 -6.56 -10.83
N PHE A 40 -12.99 -6.25 -11.00
CA PHE A 40 -12.36 -5.05 -10.48
C PHE A 40 -12.31 -3.93 -11.54
N PRO A 41 -12.14 -2.66 -11.10
CA PRO A 41 -11.87 -1.56 -12.01
C PRO A 41 -10.66 -1.87 -12.92
N PRO A 42 -10.61 -1.28 -14.14
CA PRO A 42 -9.52 -1.50 -15.06
C PRO A 42 -8.15 -1.28 -14.41
N TYR A 43 -7.18 -2.16 -14.70
CA TYR A 43 -5.86 -2.14 -14.08
C TYR A 43 -5.17 -0.77 -14.16
N SER A 44 -5.41 0.00 -15.22
CA SER A 44 -4.89 1.36 -15.42
C SER A 44 -5.39 2.33 -14.34
N THR A 45 -6.66 2.19 -13.95
CA THR A 45 -7.30 2.99 -12.91
C THR A 45 -6.76 2.58 -11.54
N VAL A 46 -6.68 1.27 -11.28
CA VAL A 46 -6.15 0.73 -10.01
C VAL A 46 -4.69 1.13 -9.83
N HIS A 47 -3.87 1.03 -10.88
CA HIS A 47 -2.47 1.45 -10.86
C HIS A 47 -2.33 2.96 -10.63
N SER A 48 -3.13 3.79 -11.30
CA SER A 48 -3.12 5.24 -11.09
C SER A 48 -3.56 5.64 -9.68
N PHE A 49 -4.54 4.93 -9.11
CA PHE A 49 -4.92 5.05 -7.71
C PHE A 49 -3.77 4.67 -6.77
N TYR A 50 -3.19 3.49 -6.95
CA TYR A 50 -2.06 3.00 -6.17
C TYR A 50 -0.88 3.98 -6.18
N ARG A 51 -0.49 4.46 -7.37
CA ARG A 51 0.61 5.41 -7.55
C ARG A 51 0.38 6.72 -6.79
N ARG A 52 -0.82 7.29 -6.87
CA ARG A 52 -1.17 8.53 -6.13
C ARG A 52 -1.08 8.32 -4.62
N CYS A 53 -1.58 7.19 -4.12
CA CYS A 53 -1.55 6.86 -2.70
C CYS A 53 -0.12 6.55 -2.21
N ARG A 54 0.73 5.97 -3.07
CA ARG A 54 2.15 5.72 -2.78
C ARG A 54 2.93 7.03 -2.64
N ILE A 55 2.76 7.96 -3.58
CA ILE A 55 3.42 9.28 -3.52
C ILE A 55 2.99 10.06 -2.28
N LYS A 56 1.72 9.93 -1.86
CA LYS A 56 1.19 10.59 -0.66
C LYS A 56 1.58 9.88 0.66
N GLY A 57 2.29 8.76 0.63
CA GLY A 57 2.62 7.97 1.83
C GLY A 57 1.41 7.35 2.54
N VAL A 58 0.25 7.27 1.89
CA VAL A 58 -0.99 6.76 2.49
C VAL A 58 -0.87 5.26 2.79
N TRP A 59 -0.19 4.52 1.91
CA TRP A 59 0.01 3.08 2.09
C TRP A 59 0.81 2.74 3.33
N GLU A 60 1.81 3.53 3.68
CA GLU A 60 2.62 3.32 4.90
C GLU A 60 1.74 3.46 6.14
N LYS A 61 0.94 4.53 6.22
CA LYS A 61 -0.01 4.76 7.32
C LYS A 61 -1.03 3.62 7.45
N VAL A 62 -1.62 3.21 6.33
CA VAL A 62 -2.58 2.10 6.30
C VAL A 62 -1.94 0.79 6.74
N MET A 63 -0.72 0.49 6.29
CA MET A 63 0.00 -0.73 6.70
C MET A 63 0.36 -0.71 8.19
N HIS A 64 0.83 0.43 8.71
CA HIS A 64 1.09 0.58 10.14
C HIS A 64 -0.15 0.33 11.00
N GLU A 65 -1.29 0.91 10.62
CA GLU A 65 -2.56 0.66 11.33
C GLU A 65 -3.01 -0.79 11.24
N LEU A 66 -2.93 -1.41 10.06
CA LEU A 66 -3.30 -2.82 9.87
C LEU A 66 -2.44 -3.75 10.72
N VAL A 67 -1.12 -3.50 10.79
CA VAL A 67 -0.20 -4.27 11.63
C VAL A 67 -0.54 -4.08 13.11
N LYS A 68 -0.80 -2.85 13.55
CA LYS A 68 -1.22 -2.54 14.93
C LYS A 68 -2.49 -3.30 15.29
N THR A 69 -3.54 -3.22 14.47
CA THR A 69 -4.81 -3.92 14.74
C THR A 69 -4.64 -5.44 14.69
N SER A 70 -3.85 -5.97 13.75
CA SER A 70 -3.55 -7.41 13.72
C SER A 70 -2.83 -7.86 14.99
N ARG A 71 -1.89 -7.08 15.52
CA ARG A 71 -1.13 -7.43 16.74
C ARG A 71 -2.00 -7.43 17.99
N ILE A 72 -2.85 -6.41 18.15
CA ILE A 72 -3.81 -6.33 19.24
C ILE A 72 -4.76 -7.54 19.21
N LYS A 73 -5.21 -7.94 18.01
CA LYS A 73 -6.09 -9.11 17.84
C LYS A 73 -5.44 -10.42 18.32
N TYR A 74 -4.12 -10.55 18.23
CA TYR A 74 -3.37 -11.71 18.71
C TYR A 74 -2.75 -11.49 20.10
N GLU A 75 -3.25 -10.52 20.88
CA GLU A 75 -2.79 -10.21 22.25
C GLU A 75 -1.28 -9.92 22.35
N ARG A 76 -0.68 -9.38 21.28
CA ARG A 76 0.73 -8.99 21.24
C ARG A 76 0.90 -7.49 21.43
N SER A 77 2.10 -7.09 21.85
CA SER A 77 2.47 -5.68 21.95
C SER A 77 2.32 -4.96 20.59
N GLU A 78 1.87 -3.71 20.68
CA GLU A 78 1.64 -2.83 19.51
C GLU A 78 2.90 -2.70 18.64
N ASN A 79 4.06 -2.57 19.27
CA ASN A 79 5.34 -2.43 18.59
C ASN A 79 5.98 -3.79 18.27
N PRO A 80 6.55 -3.97 17.06
CA PRO A 80 7.38 -5.13 16.75
C PRO A 80 8.55 -5.30 17.71
N SER A 81 8.70 -6.51 18.25
CA SER A 81 9.86 -6.88 19.08
C SER A 81 11.18 -6.80 18.30
N TYR A 82 11.14 -6.86 16.97
CA TYR A 82 12.27 -6.67 16.07
C TYR A 82 11.80 -6.03 14.76
N SER A 83 12.62 -5.16 14.16
CA SER A 83 12.36 -4.56 12.84
C SER A 83 13.59 -4.73 11.95
N ILE A 84 13.39 -5.20 10.72
CA ILE A 84 14.46 -5.33 9.73
C ILE A 84 14.63 -3.98 9.05
N ILE A 85 15.73 -3.28 9.37
CA ILE A 85 16.13 -2.05 8.67
C ILE A 85 17.07 -2.45 7.53
N HIS A 86 16.61 -2.31 6.28
CA HIS A 86 17.48 -2.45 5.13
C HIS A 86 18.21 -1.12 4.88
N LYS A 87 19.51 -1.07 5.18
CA LYS A 87 20.37 0.07 4.83
C LYS A 87 20.76 -0.04 3.36
N VAL A 88 20.10 0.74 2.49
CA VAL A 88 20.58 0.92 1.11
C VAL A 88 21.90 1.69 1.18
N LEU A 89 23.01 1.02 0.90
CA LEU A 89 24.31 1.65 0.74
C LEU A 89 24.23 2.61 -0.46
N LYS A 90 24.33 3.92 -0.22
CA LYS A 90 24.57 4.88 -1.31
C LYS A 90 25.97 4.59 -1.87
N PRO A 91 26.12 4.42 -3.20
CA PRO A 91 27.45 4.36 -3.79
C PRO A 91 28.21 5.64 -3.42
N GLN A 92 29.42 5.47 -2.89
CA GLN A 92 30.33 6.59 -2.63
C GLN A 92 30.76 7.13 -4.00
N GLU A 93 30.48 8.41 -4.27
CA GLU A 93 31.06 9.10 -5.41
C GLU A 93 32.58 9.13 -5.21
N SER A 94 33.29 8.31 -5.98
CA SER A 94 34.74 8.39 -6.09
C SER A 94 35.08 9.73 -6.74
N GLN A 95 35.56 10.67 -5.92
CA GLN A 95 36.27 11.85 -6.36
C GLN A 95 37.44 11.38 -7.24
N LYS A 96 37.33 11.57 -8.56
CA LYS A 96 38.44 11.39 -9.50
C LYS A 96 39.47 12.49 -9.22
N LYS A 97 40.70 12.06 -8.92
CA LYS A 97 41.92 12.87 -8.97
C LYS A 97 42.16 13.40 -10.38
#